data_AF-A0A9R0JW92-F1
#
_entry.id   AF-A0A9R0JW92-F1
#
_cell.length_a   1.000
_cell.length_b   1.000
_cell.length_c   1.000
_cell.angle_alpha   90.00
_cell.angle_beta   90.00
_cell.angle_gamma   90.00
#
_symmetry.space_group_name_H-M   'P 1'
#
loop_
_entity.id
_entity.type
_entity.pdbx_description
1 polymer ?
#
loop_
_entity_poly.entity_id
_entity_poly.type
_entity_poly.pdbx_seq_one_letter_code
_entity_poly.pdbx_strand_id
1 'polypeptide(L)'
;MDSDYEIVDAYDGDSAEDYFSGGDTDMDEGDSIGGFEEDEDDGDNAGYEYGYASDEGSEKTYTVLRESDIRQRQEESISHVSSVLSISRVAASVLLCHYKWNVSQLHDEWFADEERVRRSVGLLSKSVILFPNDSEMTCGICFDSYPRDQIHSAACGHPYCTTCWKGYITTAINDGPGCLLLRCPDPACCAAVGQDMILKLASDEDREKYSRYFVRSYIVDKKKVDFLYYIELLNFFLRFNLL
;
A
#
# COMPACT_ATOMS: atom_id res chain seq x y z
N MET A 1 -64.80 -20.46 -15.78
CA MET A 1 -63.84 -19.45 -15.30
C MET A 1 -62.53 -19.77 -16.01
N ASP A 2 -62.27 -19.27 -17.23
CA ASP A 2 -62.63 -17.97 -17.84
C ASP A 2 -62.16 -16.80 -16.94
N SER A 3 -61.36 -15.82 -17.38
CA SER A 3 -60.53 -15.64 -18.59
C SER A 3 -59.37 -14.65 -18.26
N ASP A 4 -58.50 -14.09 -19.12
CA ASP A 4 -58.45 -13.96 -20.59
C ASP A 4 -57.01 -13.72 -21.14
N TYR A 5 -56.89 -13.39 -22.44
CA TYR A 5 -55.71 -12.97 -23.22
C TYR A 5 -55.28 -11.49 -22.92
N GLU A 6 -54.12 -10.94 -23.32
CA GLU A 6 -53.54 -10.84 -24.69
C GLU A 6 -51.99 -10.89 -24.78
N ILE A 7 -51.53 -11.23 -25.99
CA ILE A 7 -50.15 -11.30 -26.53
C ILE A 7 -50.11 -10.36 -27.74
N VAL A 8 -48.94 -9.78 -28.07
CA VAL A 8 -48.35 -9.46 -29.41
C VAL A 8 -47.38 -8.26 -29.25
N ASP A 9 -46.29 -8.05 -29.99
CA ASP A 9 -45.50 -8.76 -31.01
C ASP A 9 -44.17 -7.96 -31.15
N ALA A 10 -43.14 -8.29 -31.95
CA ALA A 10 -42.48 -9.53 -32.38
C ALA A 10 -41.41 -9.15 -33.43
N TYR A 11 -40.46 -10.04 -33.74
CA TYR A 11 -39.56 -9.99 -34.92
C TYR A 11 -38.52 -8.83 -34.96
N ASP A 12 -37.38 -8.92 -35.65
CA ASP A 12 -36.63 -10.05 -36.23
C ASP A 12 -35.16 -9.60 -36.47
N GLY A 13 -34.29 -10.54 -36.86
CA GLY A 13 -33.20 -10.21 -37.80
C GLY A 13 -31.78 -10.46 -37.32
N ASP A 14 -31.27 -11.66 -37.64
CA ASP A 14 -29.84 -11.88 -37.87
C ASP A 14 -29.31 -10.96 -39.00
N SER A 15 -28.04 -10.56 -38.92
CA SER A 15 -27.00 -10.99 -39.88
C SER A 15 -25.67 -10.26 -39.62
N ALA A 16 -24.58 -10.90 -40.03
CA ALA A 16 -23.26 -10.30 -40.13
C ALA A 16 -23.20 -9.23 -41.23
N GLU A 17 -22.24 -8.31 -41.18
CA GLU A 17 -20.98 -8.47 -41.94
C GLU A 17 -19.98 -7.31 -41.72
N ASP A 18 -18.73 -7.53 -42.12
CA ASP A 18 -17.67 -6.51 -42.13
C ASP A 18 -18.02 -5.34 -43.06
N TYR A 19 -17.29 -4.22 -43.00
CA TYR A 19 -16.55 -3.68 -44.16
C TYR A 19 -15.80 -2.37 -43.84
N PHE A 20 -14.69 -2.20 -44.54
CA PHE A 20 -13.83 -1.01 -44.56
C PHE A 20 -14.59 0.29 -44.88
N SER A 21 -14.11 1.41 -44.32
CA SER A 21 -14.15 2.70 -45.02
C SER A 21 -12.73 3.25 -45.09
N GLY A 22 -12.13 3.14 -46.28
CA GLY A 22 -11.05 4.05 -46.66
C GLY A 22 -11.61 5.44 -46.96
N GLY A 23 -10.71 6.41 -47.10
CA GLY A 23 -11.00 7.74 -47.60
C GLY A 23 -9.78 8.25 -48.34
N ASP A 24 -9.86 8.25 -49.66
CA ASP A 24 -8.76 8.60 -50.55
C ASP A 24 -8.58 10.12 -50.68
N THR A 25 -7.35 10.56 -50.93
CA THR A 25 -7.06 11.80 -51.66
C THR A 25 -5.83 11.59 -52.57
N ASP A 26 -6.11 11.36 -53.85
CA ASP A 26 -5.46 11.92 -55.05
C ASP A 26 -3.92 12.06 -55.06
N MET A 27 -3.21 11.23 -55.85
CA MET A 27 -2.78 11.52 -57.25
C MET A 27 -1.70 12.61 -57.39
N ASP A 28 -0.49 12.21 -57.82
CA ASP A 28 0.00 12.53 -59.18
C ASP A 28 1.14 11.58 -59.61
N GLU A 29 1.43 11.52 -60.91
CA GLU A 29 2.22 10.49 -61.60
C GLU A 29 3.73 10.78 -61.77
N GLY A 30 4.51 9.70 -61.92
CA GLY A 30 5.61 9.60 -62.89
C GLY A 30 7.00 10.15 -62.52
N ASP A 31 8.11 9.67 -63.07
CA ASP A 31 8.33 8.49 -63.94
C ASP A 31 9.80 8.01 -63.86
N SER A 32 10.00 6.69 -64.03
CA SER A 32 11.15 5.98 -64.61
C SER A 32 12.64 6.15 -64.22
N ILE A 33 13.26 4.96 -64.03
CA ILE A 33 14.63 4.53 -64.45
C ILE A 33 15.81 5.24 -63.76
N GLY A 34 16.68 4.60 -62.98
CA GLY A 34 17.37 3.32 -63.20
C GLY A 34 18.88 3.58 -63.38
N GLY A 35 19.74 2.76 -62.75
CA GLY A 35 21.21 2.88 -62.88
C GLY A 35 21.97 2.51 -61.61
N PHE A 36 22.72 1.40 -61.66
CA PHE A 36 23.85 1.16 -60.75
C PHE A 36 25.10 1.75 -61.39
N GLU A 37 25.94 2.42 -60.62
CA GLU A 37 27.37 2.55 -60.89
C GLU A 37 28.11 2.79 -59.56
N GLU A 38 29.31 2.23 -59.45
CA GLU A 38 30.18 2.29 -58.26
C GLU A 38 31.25 3.39 -58.43
N ASP A 39 31.93 3.69 -57.32
CA ASP A 39 33.30 4.21 -57.20
C ASP A 39 33.64 5.73 -57.18
N GLU A 40 34.69 5.95 -56.38
CA GLU A 40 35.66 7.08 -56.28
C GLU A 40 35.28 8.46 -55.69
N ASP A 41 35.73 8.66 -54.44
CA ASP A 41 36.69 9.68 -53.96
C ASP A 41 36.58 11.14 -54.48
N ASP A 42 36.30 12.09 -53.59
CA ASP A 42 37.32 12.99 -52.99
C ASP A 42 36.68 13.79 -51.82
N GLY A 43 37.49 14.40 -50.96
CA GLY A 43 37.02 14.97 -49.69
C GLY A 43 36.49 16.41 -49.75
N ASP A 44 35.71 16.81 -48.74
CA ASP A 44 35.67 18.22 -48.35
C ASP A 44 35.38 18.45 -46.86
N ASN A 45 35.95 19.54 -46.33
CA ASN A 45 36.07 19.83 -44.90
C ASN A 45 34.89 20.67 -44.36
N ALA A 46 33.98 20.05 -43.62
CA ALA A 46 32.91 20.73 -42.88
C ALA A 46 33.02 20.46 -41.36
N GLY A 47 33.44 21.48 -40.61
CA GLY A 47 33.63 21.38 -39.16
C GLY A 47 32.31 21.23 -38.41
N TYR A 48 32.09 20.05 -37.82
CA TYR A 48 30.97 19.77 -36.92
C TYR A 48 31.33 20.18 -35.48
N GLU A 49 30.71 21.26 -35.00
CA GLU A 49 30.83 21.71 -33.62
C GLU A 49 29.98 20.83 -32.71
N TYR A 50 30.58 19.79 -32.11
CA TYR A 50 29.92 18.99 -31.08
C TYR A 50 29.76 19.81 -29.80
N GLY A 51 28.62 20.49 -29.69
CA GLY A 51 28.15 21.08 -28.45
C GLY A 51 27.90 20.00 -27.40
N TYR A 52 28.90 19.75 -26.56
CA TYR A 52 28.73 18.97 -25.34
C TYR A 52 27.79 19.73 -24.39
N ALA A 53 26.50 19.40 -24.46
CA ALA A 53 25.57 19.71 -23.39
C ALA A 53 26.11 19.03 -22.13
N SER A 54 26.75 19.82 -21.26
CA SER A 54 27.11 19.35 -19.92
C SER A 54 25.81 19.06 -19.19
N ASP A 55 25.55 17.77 -19.00
CA ASP A 55 24.56 17.30 -18.03
C ASP A 55 24.96 17.89 -16.68
N GLU A 56 24.25 18.92 -16.23
CA GLU A 56 24.36 19.46 -14.88
C GLU A 56 23.84 18.40 -13.92
N GLY A 57 24.69 17.41 -13.65
CA GLY A 57 24.41 16.27 -12.79
C GLY A 57 24.06 16.76 -11.40
N SER A 58 22.76 16.96 -11.15
CA SER A 58 22.25 17.42 -9.88
C SER A 58 22.82 16.56 -8.76
N GLU A 59 23.65 17.17 -7.89
CA GLU A 59 24.33 16.44 -6.82
C GLU A 59 23.29 15.85 -5.87
N LYS A 60 23.01 14.55 -6.02
CA LYS A 60 22.05 13.85 -5.19
C LYS A 60 22.58 13.78 -3.76
N THR A 61 22.11 14.69 -2.91
CA THR A 61 22.47 14.72 -1.49
C THR A 61 21.84 13.52 -0.76
N TYR A 62 22.64 12.49 -0.47
CA TYR A 62 22.23 11.35 0.34
C TYR A 62 22.48 11.63 1.82
N THR A 63 21.53 11.23 2.68
CA THR A 63 21.71 11.23 4.13
C THR A 63 21.60 9.80 4.63
N VAL A 64 22.70 9.22 5.11
CA VAL A 64 22.68 7.92 5.78
C VAL A 64 22.09 8.13 7.18
N LEU A 65 20.91 7.56 7.42
CA LEU A 65 20.28 7.51 8.74
C LEU A 65 20.41 6.10 9.30
N ARG A 66 20.74 5.97 10.59
CA ARG A 66 20.75 4.68 11.26
C ARG A 66 19.32 4.30 11.66
N GLU A 67 19.08 3.01 11.85
CA GLU A 67 17.76 2.51 12.26
C GLU A 67 17.30 3.13 13.60
N SER A 68 18.23 3.35 14.53
CA SER A 68 17.98 4.07 15.79
C SER A 68 17.42 5.48 15.57
N ASP A 69 17.98 6.20 14.59
CA ASP A 69 17.63 7.59 14.30
C ASP A 69 16.24 7.67 13.65
N ILE A 70 15.85 6.64 12.88
CA ILE A 70 14.51 6.49 12.30
C ILE A 70 13.50 6.17 13.41
N ARG A 71 13.79 5.17 14.26
CA ARG A 71 12.92 4.78 15.39
C ARG A 71 12.66 5.95 16.33
N GLN A 72 13.68 6.76 16.63
CA GLN A 72 13.53 7.98 17.42
C GLN A 72 12.57 8.98 16.74
N ARG A 73 12.73 9.26 15.44
CA ARG A 73 11.85 10.19 14.71
C ARG A 73 10.41 9.69 14.61
N GLN A 74 10.21 8.38 14.51
CA GLN A 74 8.88 7.76 14.59
C GLN A 74 8.25 8.00 15.96
N GLU A 75 8.99 7.72 17.03
CA GLU A 75 8.57 7.90 18.42
C GLU A 75 8.23 9.38 18.74
N GLU A 76 9.07 10.31 18.29
CA GLU A 76 8.83 11.76 18.36
C GLU A 76 7.57 12.16 17.59
N SER A 77 7.37 11.65 16.37
CA SER A 77 6.17 11.93 15.57
C SER A 77 4.89 11.41 16.24
N ILE A 78 4.93 10.19 16.79
CA ILE A 78 3.81 9.58 17.54
C ILE A 78 3.51 10.39 18.80
N SER A 79 4.54 10.82 19.53
CA SER A 79 4.39 11.65 20.74
C SER A 79 3.77 13.02 20.42
N HIS A 80 4.24 13.66 19.34
CA HIS A 80 3.71 14.93 18.85
C HIS A 80 2.23 14.82 18.43
N VAL A 81 1.89 13.85 17.58
CA VAL A 81 0.48 13.65 17.14
C VAL A 81 -0.41 13.25 18.31
N SER A 82 0.05 12.37 19.20
CA SER A 82 -0.71 11.95 20.40
C SER A 82 -1.02 13.12 21.34
N SER A 83 -0.07 14.05 21.52
CA SER A 83 -0.27 15.24 22.36
C SER A 83 -1.11 16.32 21.67
N VAL A 84 -0.88 16.63 20.40
CA VAL A 84 -1.64 17.65 19.65
C VAL A 84 -3.10 17.23 19.44
N LEU A 85 -3.35 15.99 19.06
CA LEU A 85 -4.71 15.49 18.82
C LEU A 85 -5.39 14.95 20.10
N SER A 86 -4.69 14.90 21.24
CA SER A 86 -5.19 14.35 22.51
C SER A 86 -5.73 12.92 22.41
N ILE A 87 -5.04 12.07 21.65
CA ILE A 87 -5.40 10.66 21.40
C ILE A 87 -4.35 9.69 21.97
N SER A 88 -4.71 8.41 22.09
CA SER A 88 -3.75 7.38 22.52
C SER A 88 -2.59 7.23 21.53
N ARG A 89 -1.42 6.80 22.02
CA ARG A 89 -0.23 6.59 21.18
C ARG A 89 -0.46 5.52 20.10
N VAL A 90 -1.30 4.54 20.38
CA VAL A 90 -1.73 3.50 19.45
C VAL A 90 -2.61 4.07 18.33
N ALA A 91 -3.56 4.97 18.67
CA ALA A 91 -4.36 5.67 17.68
C ALA A 91 -3.48 6.59 16.79
N ALA A 92 -2.55 7.31 17.41
CA ALA A 92 -1.59 8.17 16.70
C ALA A 92 -0.70 7.38 15.72
N SER A 93 -0.24 6.18 16.08
CA SER A 93 0.59 5.37 15.18
C SER A 93 -0.22 4.78 14.00
N VAL A 94 -1.48 4.37 14.21
CA VAL A 94 -2.39 3.96 13.12
C VAL A 94 -2.65 5.12 12.16
N LEU A 95 -2.93 6.32 12.67
CA LEU A 95 -3.10 7.53 11.85
C LEU A 95 -1.83 7.86 11.06
N LEU A 96 -0.66 7.85 11.70
CA LEU A 96 0.61 8.11 11.03
C LEU A 96 0.92 7.10 9.93
N CYS A 97 0.62 5.80 10.12
CA CYS A 97 0.75 4.81 9.05
C CYS A 97 -0.25 5.05 7.90
N HIS A 98 -1.50 5.41 8.19
CA HIS A 98 -2.51 5.69 7.17
C HIS A 98 -2.15 6.93 6.34
N TYR A 99 -1.71 7.99 7.01
CA TYR A 99 -1.29 9.25 6.41
C TYR A 99 0.19 9.27 6.00
N LYS A 100 0.84 8.10 5.86
CA LYS A 100 2.20 8.00 5.28
C LYS A 100 3.23 8.91 5.96
N TRP A 101 3.10 9.07 7.29
CA TRP A 101 3.89 9.97 8.13
C TRP A 101 3.85 11.46 7.72
N ASN A 102 2.85 11.86 6.94
CA ASN A 102 2.54 13.26 6.61
C ASN A 102 1.70 13.89 7.74
N VAL A 103 2.39 14.43 8.75
CA VAL A 103 1.78 15.09 9.92
C VAL A 103 0.92 16.29 9.51
N SER A 104 1.33 17.07 8.51
CA SER A 104 0.56 18.23 8.05
C SER A 104 -0.80 17.80 7.49
N GLN A 105 -0.81 16.87 6.52
CA GLN A 105 -2.07 16.37 5.96
C GLN A 105 -2.96 15.72 7.03
N LEU A 106 -2.38 14.97 7.97
CA LEU A 106 -3.12 14.39 9.09
C LEU A 106 -3.80 15.49 9.93
N HIS A 107 -3.08 16.54 10.30
CA HIS A 107 -3.65 17.65 11.07
C HIS A 107 -4.73 18.39 10.27
N ASP A 108 -4.47 18.73 9.00
CA ASP A 108 -5.42 19.43 8.14
C ASP A 108 -6.73 18.65 8.00
N GLU A 109 -6.66 17.34 7.75
CA GLU A 109 -7.83 16.47 7.61
C GLU A 109 -8.55 16.18 8.94
N TRP A 110 -7.82 16.07 10.06
CA TRP A 110 -8.39 15.84 11.38
C TRP A 110 -9.12 17.06 11.92
N PHE A 111 -8.53 18.25 11.80
CA PHE A 111 -9.17 19.49 12.24
C PHE A 111 -10.32 19.93 11.32
N ALA A 112 -10.38 19.43 10.09
CA ALA A 112 -11.54 19.59 9.20
C ALA A 112 -12.72 18.66 9.58
N ASP A 113 -12.48 17.36 9.79
CA ASP A 113 -13.52 16.39 10.20
C ASP A 113 -12.91 15.17 10.92
N GLU A 114 -12.78 15.28 12.25
CA GLU A 114 -12.27 14.22 13.12
C GLU A 114 -13.06 12.90 12.99
N GLU A 115 -14.39 12.95 12.91
CA GLU A 115 -15.23 11.74 12.88
C GLU A 115 -15.17 11.03 11.52
N ARG A 116 -14.95 11.74 10.40
CA ARG A 116 -14.60 11.14 9.11
C ARG A 116 -13.24 10.45 9.17
N VAL A 117 -12.22 11.10 9.74
CA VAL A 117 -10.87 10.51 9.86
C VAL A 117 -10.91 9.27 10.77
N ARG A 118 -11.54 9.37 11.95
CA ARG A 118 -11.75 8.23 12.86
C ARG A 118 -12.41 7.05 12.16
N ARG A 119 -13.45 7.28 11.35
CA ARG A 119 -14.13 6.22 10.58
C ARG A 119 -13.24 5.61 9.49
N SER A 120 -12.51 6.40 8.69
CA SER A 120 -11.64 5.85 7.64
C SER A 120 -10.50 4.99 8.21
N VAL A 121 -9.91 5.42 9.33
CA VAL A 121 -8.91 4.63 10.05
C VAL A 121 -9.50 3.66 11.07
N GLY A 122 -10.82 3.52 11.19
CA GLY A 122 -11.45 2.52 12.07
C GLY A 122 -11.17 2.70 13.57
N LEU A 123 -10.88 3.92 14.00
CA LEU A 123 -10.71 4.28 15.41
C LEU A 123 -12.07 4.55 16.05
N LEU A 124 -12.54 3.62 16.86
CA LEU A 124 -13.84 3.74 17.54
C LEU A 124 -13.71 4.62 18.81
N SER A 125 -14.57 5.63 18.92
CA SER A 125 -14.54 6.62 20.01
C SER A 125 -14.90 6.06 21.40
N LYS A 126 -15.48 4.86 21.47
CA LYS A 126 -15.69 4.10 22.72
C LYS A 126 -15.40 2.62 22.45
N SER A 127 -14.59 2.00 23.31
CA SER A 127 -14.38 0.55 23.32
C SER A 127 -15.60 -0.13 23.95
N VAL A 128 -16.29 -0.99 23.21
CA VAL A 128 -17.48 -1.71 23.68
C VAL A 128 -17.08 -3.06 24.30
N ILE A 129 -16.17 -3.02 25.27
CA ILE A 129 -15.75 -4.21 26.04
C ILE A 129 -16.70 -4.37 27.23
N LEU A 130 -17.89 -4.92 26.93
CA LEU A 130 -18.88 -5.36 27.90
C LEU A 130 -18.98 -6.89 27.87
N PHE A 131 -17.99 -7.54 28.48
CA PHE A 131 -18.01 -8.99 28.69
C PHE A 131 -18.44 -9.27 30.15
N PRO A 132 -19.35 -10.22 30.45
CA PRO A 132 -19.68 -10.67 31.82
C PRO A 132 -18.55 -11.48 32.46
N ASN A 133 -18.22 -11.27 33.74
CA ASN A 133 -16.98 -11.80 34.33
C ASN A 133 -16.85 -13.33 34.37
N ASP A 134 -17.97 -14.07 34.50
CA ASP A 134 -17.97 -15.50 34.85
C ASP A 134 -18.39 -16.45 33.71
N SER A 135 -18.55 -15.96 32.47
CA SER A 135 -18.96 -16.79 31.33
C SER A 135 -17.80 -17.09 30.37
N GLU A 136 -17.68 -18.36 29.96
CA GLU A 136 -16.99 -18.71 28.71
C GLU A 136 -17.60 -17.93 27.54
N MET A 137 -16.78 -17.60 26.54
CA MET A 137 -17.24 -16.89 25.34
C MET A 137 -16.82 -17.63 24.08
N THR A 138 -17.71 -17.63 23.10
CA THR A 138 -17.52 -18.29 21.81
C THR A 138 -16.62 -17.46 20.89
N CYS A 139 -15.65 -18.10 20.25
CA CYS A 139 -14.78 -17.48 19.25
C CYS A 139 -15.52 -17.31 17.91
N GLY A 140 -15.55 -16.11 17.35
CA GLY A 140 -16.21 -15.82 16.07
C GLY A 140 -15.55 -16.39 14.80
N ILE A 141 -14.50 -17.22 14.93
CA ILE A 141 -13.81 -17.88 13.80
C ILE A 141 -13.91 -19.41 13.87
N CYS A 142 -13.52 -20.01 15.00
CA CYS A 142 -13.57 -21.47 15.17
C CYS A 142 -14.87 -21.98 15.83
N PHE A 143 -15.70 -21.08 16.37
CA PHE A 143 -16.96 -21.39 17.07
C PHE A 143 -16.82 -22.23 18.36
N ASP A 144 -15.61 -22.51 18.82
CA ASP A 144 -15.34 -23.09 20.14
C ASP A 144 -15.53 -22.07 21.27
N SER A 145 -15.80 -22.57 22.48
CA SER A 145 -15.94 -21.76 23.70
C SER A 145 -14.63 -21.73 24.48
N TYR A 146 -14.25 -20.55 24.97
CA TYR A 146 -13.01 -20.32 25.71
C TYR A 146 -13.25 -19.48 26.97
N PRO A 147 -12.41 -19.64 28.00
CA PRO A 147 -12.39 -18.70 29.10
C PRO A 147 -11.95 -17.30 28.62
N ARG A 148 -12.42 -16.27 29.32
CA ARG A 148 -12.20 -14.85 29.02
C ARG A 148 -10.74 -14.47 28.73
N ASP A 149 -9.81 -15.01 29.48
CA ASP A 149 -8.37 -14.69 29.40
C ASP A 149 -7.76 -15.13 28.06
N GLN A 150 -8.34 -16.14 27.42
CA GLN A 150 -7.98 -16.63 26.08
C GLN A 150 -8.77 -15.96 24.96
N ILE A 151 -9.68 -15.02 25.25
CA ILE A 151 -10.42 -14.24 24.26
C ILE A 151 -9.84 -12.83 24.17
N HIS A 152 -9.66 -12.34 22.95
CA HIS A 152 -9.24 -10.97 22.68
C HIS A 152 -10.16 -10.32 21.65
N SER A 153 -10.22 -8.98 21.69
CA SER A 153 -10.98 -8.19 20.73
C SER A 153 -10.27 -6.87 20.46
N ALA A 154 -10.43 -6.35 19.24
CA ALA A 154 -10.13 -4.95 18.92
C ALA A 154 -11.19 -4.02 19.57
N ALA A 155 -11.15 -2.73 19.27
CA ALA A 155 -12.09 -1.75 19.87
C ALA A 155 -13.58 -2.04 19.60
N CYS A 156 -13.90 -2.90 18.61
CA CYS A 156 -15.26 -3.27 18.20
C CYS A 156 -15.97 -4.28 19.11
N GLY A 157 -15.26 -5.02 19.98
CA GLY A 157 -15.86 -6.02 20.86
C GLY A 157 -16.07 -7.42 20.25
N HIS A 158 -15.86 -7.62 18.94
CA HIS A 158 -15.89 -8.95 18.30
C HIS A 158 -14.87 -9.93 18.94
N PRO A 159 -15.30 -11.05 19.54
CA PRO A 159 -14.42 -11.93 20.31
C PRO A 159 -13.79 -13.03 19.44
N TYR A 160 -12.48 -13.19 19.55
CA TYR A 160 -11.77 -14.33 18.97
C TYR A 160 -10.74 -14.89 19.95
N CYS A 161 -10.47 -16.19 19.88
CA CYS A 161 -9.50 -16.83 20.77
C CYS A 161 -8.06 -16.46 20.41
N THR A 162 -7.15 -16.62 21.37
CA THR A 162 -5.70 -16.37 21.20
C THR A 162 -5.14 -17.07 19.96
N THR A 163 -5.57 -18.31 19.68
CA THR A 163 -5.08 -19.10 18.53
C THR A 163 -5.52 -18.50 17.19
N CYS A 164 -6.80 -18.11 17.05
CA CYS A 164 -7.30 -17.48 15.82
C CYS A 164 -6.65 -16.11 15.60
N TRP A 165 -6.49 -15.29 16.64
CA TRP A 165 -5.77 -14.03 16.53
C TRP A 165 -4.31 -14.22 16.12
N LYS A 166 -3.62 -15.20 16.69
CA LYS A 166 -2.22 -15.53 16.33
C LYS A 166 -2.12 -15.90 14.85
N GLY A 167 -2.95 -16.83 14.39
CA GLY A 167 -3.00 -17.22 12.97
C GLY A 167 -3.25 -16.02 12.05
N TYR A 168 -4.26 -15.20 12.36
CA TYR A 168 -4.60 -14.01 11.57
C TYR A 168 -3.46 -12.98 11.51
N ILE A 169 -2.83 -12.67 12.65
CA ILE A 169 -1.72 -11.71 12.74
C ILE A 169 -0.48 -12.24 12.01
N THR A 170 -0.13 -13.52 12.19
CA THR A 170 0.99 -14.15 11.49
C THR A 170 0.75 -14.17 9.97
N THR A 171 -0.45 -14.53 9.49
CA THR A 171 -0.79 -14.44 8.06
C THR A 171 -0.62 -13.01 7.54
N ALA A 172 -1.27 -12.03 8.18
CA ALA A 172 -1.21 -10.64 7.73
C ALA A 172 0.21 -10.05 7.71
N ILE A 173 1.09 -10.46 8.64
CA ILE A 173 2.50 -10.05 8.67
C ILE A 173 3.29 -10.69 7.52
N ASN A 174 3.02 -11.97 7.20
CA ASN A 174 3.70 -12.66 6.10
C ASN A 174 3.19 -12.18 4.71
N ASP A 175 1.93 -11.76 4.60
CA ASP A 175 1.38 -11.10 3.40
C ASP A 175 2.03 -9.73 3.12
N GLY A 176 2.60 -9.08 4.15
CA GLY A 176 3.53 -7.96 4.00
C GLY A 176 3.15 -6.69 4.76
N PRO A 177 3.52 -5.49 4.26
CA PRO A 177 3.38 -4.23 5.02
C PRO A 177 1.93 -3.78 5.26
N GLY A 178 0.93 -4.44 4.66
CA GLY A 178 -0.49 -4.22 4.95
C GLY A 178 -0.85 -4.45 6.42
N CYS A 179 -0.09 -5.28 7.15
CA CYS A 179 -0.26 -5.50 8.59
C CYS A 179 -0.16 -4.22 9.44
N LEU A 180 0.43 -3.12 8.94
CA LEU A 180 0.48 -1.84 9.65
C LEU A 180 -0.89 -1.15 9.77
N LEU A 181 -1.85 -1.54 8.92
CA LEU A 181 -3.23 -1.03 8.88
C LEU A 181 -4.25 -2.17 9.09
N LEU A 182 -3.86 -3.19 9.86
CA LEU A 182 -4.64 -4.39 10.12
C LEU A 182 -6.02 -4.06 10.70
N ARG A 183 -7.03 -4.81 10.26
CA ARG A 183 -8.44 -4.64 10.65
C ARG A 183 -8.92 -5.79 11.53
N CYS A 184 -10.11 -5.64 12.09
CA CYS A 184 -10.84 -6.73 12.72
C CYS A 184 -10.99 -7.91 11.73
N PRO A 185 -10.87 -9.18 12.18
CA PRO A 185 -11.12 -10.34 11.34
C PRO A 185 -12.54 -10.44 10.73
N ASP A 186 -13.53 -9.76 11.31
CA ASP A 186 -14.88 -9.68 10.75
C ASP A 186 -14.89 -8.83 9.45
N PRO A 187 -15.30 -9.38 8.29
CA PRO A 187 -15.27 -8.65 7.02
C PRO A 187 -16.15 -7.40 6.94
N ALA A 188 -17.19 -7.29 7.76
CA ALA A 188 -18.05 -6.12 7.85
C ALA A 188 -17.52 -5.06 8.84
N CYS A 189 -16.44 -5.36 9.57
CA CYS A 189 -15.90 -4.51 10.62
C CYS A 189 -14.61 -3.78 10.20
N CYS A 190 -14.68 -2.46 10.10
CA CYS A 190 -13.51 -1.63 9.78
C CYS A 190 -12.61 -1.31 10.99
N ALA A 191 -12.87 -1.83 12.19
CA ALA A 191 -12.11 -1.43 13.39
C ALA A 191 -10.62 -1.76 13.25
N ALA A 192 -9.75 -0.80 13.59
CA ALA A 192 -8.30 -1.00 13.52
C ALA A 192 -7.78 -1.91 14.64
N VAL A 193 -6.76 -2.70 14.31
CA VAL A 193 -5.98 -3.49 15.26
C VAL A 193 -4.69 -2.72 15.56
N GLY A 194 -4.51 -2.35 16.82
CA GLY A 194 -3.37 -1.58 17.28
C GLY A 194 -2.07 -2.38 17.39
N GLN A 195 -0.94 -1.66 17.40
CA GLN A 195 0.39 -2.24 17.63
C GLN A 195 0.51 -2.97 18.97
N ASP A 196 -0.20 -2.50 19.99
CA ASP A 196 -0.29 -3.13 21.30
C ASP A 196 -0.86 -4.56 21.22
N MET A 197 -1.92 -4.77 20.44
CA MET A 197 -2.48 -6.10 20.21
C MET A 197 -1.56 -6.96 19.34
N ILE A 198 -1.03 -6.42 18.24
CA ILE A 198 -0.13 -7.15 17.34
C ILE A 198 1.11 -7.63 18.10
N LEU A 199 1.82 -6.74 18.79
CA LEU A 199 3.04 -7.06 19.53
C LEU A 199 2.81 -7.97 20.75
N LYS A 200 1.59 -7.99 21.31
CA LYS A 200 1.20 -8.89 22.40
C LYS A 200 0.95 -10.33 21.95
N LEU A 201 0.46 -10.52 20.72
CA LEU A 201 0.00 -11.83 20.24
C LEU A 201 0.94 -12.47 19.22
N ALA A 202 1.66 -11.68 18.43
CA ALA A 202 2.64 -12.16 17.45
C ALA A 202 3.78 -12.98 18.09
N SER A 203 4.34 -13.91 17.32
CA SER A 203 5.59 -14.62 17.66
C SER A 203 6.80 -13.66 17.64
N ASP A 204 7.93 -14.05 18.21
CA ASP A 204 9.13 -13.20 18.19
C ASP A 204 9.65 -12.94 16.76
N GLU A 205 9.59 -13.94 15.87
CA GLU A 205 9.92 -13.78 14.45
C GLU A 205 8.97 -12.79 13.75
N ASP A 206 7.65 -12.90 14.02
CA ASP A 206 6.65 -12.00 13.44
C ASP A 206 6.77 -10.57 14.02
N ARG A 207 7.15 -10.42 15.29
CA ARG A 207 7.45 -9.11 15.90
C ARG A 207 8.65 -8.43 15.21
N GLU A 208 9.68 -9.18 14.84
CA GLU A 208 10.81 -8.66 14.06
C GLU A 208 10.42 -8.29 12.61
N LYS A 209 9.60 -9.11 11.94
CA LYS A 209 9.03 -8.78 10.62
C LYS A 209 8.19 -7.50 10.71
N TYR A 210 7.25 -7.44 11.64
CA TYR A 210 6.39 -6.27 11.88
C TYR A 210 7.20 -5.02 12.16
N SER A 211 8.21 -5.09 13.05
CA SER A 211 9.06 -3.94 13.36
C SER A 211 9.84 -3.44 12.15
N ARG A 212 10.26 -4.32 11.23
CA ARG A 212 10.94 -3.92 9.98
C ARG A 212 9.97 -3.22 9.02
N TYR A 213 8.74 -3.70 8.87
CA TYR A 213 7.71 -2.98 8.09
C TYR A 213 7.41 -1.61 8.70
N PHE A 214 7.26 -1.55 10.03
CA PHE A 214 6.96 -0.30 10.72
C PHE A 214 8.07 0.75 10.52
N VAL A 215 9.34 0.39 10.74
CA VAL A 215 10.48 1.29 10.47
C VAL A 215 10.53 1.73 9.00
N ARG A 216 10.33 0.79 8.06
CA ARG A 216 10.34 1.10 6.62
C ARG A 216 9.25 2.08 6.20
N SER A 217 8.06 2.02 6.82
CA SER A 217 6.96 2.94 6.50
C SER A 217 7.32 4.42 6.69
N TYR A 218 8.24 4.75 7.60
CA TYR A 218 8.72 6.13 7.79
C TYR A 218 9.64 6.60 6.64
N ILE A 219 10.37 5.68 6.01
CA ILE A 219 11.39 6.01 5.01
C ILE A 219 10.75 6.23 3.64
N VAL A 220 9.87 5.32 3.22
CA VAL A 220 9.34 5.21 1.85
C VAL A 220 8.63 6.49 1.40
N ASP A 221 7.91 7.16 2.30
CA ASP A 221 7.09 8.32 1.95
C ASP A 221 7.77 9.68 2.23
N LYS A 222 8.86 9.74 3.00
CA LYS A 222 9.53 11.02 3.33
C LYS A 222 10.39 11.57 2.20
N LYS A 223 10.94 10.72 1.32
CA LYS A 223 11.63 11.06 0.06
C LYS A 223 11.54 9.87 -0.90
N LYS A 224 11.72 10.08 -2.21
CA LYS A 224 12.09 8.99 -3.13
C LYS A 224 13.43 8.39 -2.67
N VAL A 225 13.40 7.31 -1.90
CA VAL A 225 14.60 6.58 -1.46
C VAL A 225 14.62 5.25 -2.20
N ASP A 226 15.46 5.15 -3.22
CA ASP A 226 15.69 3.92 -3.99
C ASP A 226 16.47 2.89 -3.15
N PHE A 227 15.77 2.31 -2.17
CA PHE A 227 16.34 1.40 -1.17
C PHE A 227 16.79 0.04 -1.74
N LEU A 228 16.58 -0.19 -3.04
CA LEU A 228 16.86 -1.47 -3.71
C LEU A 228 18.35 -1.74 -3.91
N TYR A 229 19.18 -0.71 -4.07
CA TYR A 229 20.61 -0.93 -4.34
C TYR A 229 21.43 -1.30 -3.09
N TYR A 230 21.08 -0.82 -1.89
CA TYR A 230 21.98 -0.94 -0.73
C TYR A 230 21.99 -2.32 -0.07
N ILE A 231 20.87 -3.06 -0.10
CA ILE A 231 20.82 -4.42 0.46
C ILE A 231 21.46 -5.43 -0.49
N GLU A 232 21.30 -5.28 -1.80
CA GLU A 232 22.03 -6.14 -2.76
C GLU A 232 23.53 -5.82 -2.76
N LEU A 233 23.93 -4.54 -2.71
CA LEU A 233 25.35 -4.18 -2.62
C LEU A 233 26.02 -4.65 -1.32
N LEU A 234 25.33 -4.61 -0.17
CA LEU A 234 25.86 -5.19 1.08
C LEU A 234 26.01 -6.71 0.99
N ASN A 235 25.03 -7.42 0.42
CA ASN A 235 25.15 -8.88 0.21
C ASN A 235 26.21 -9.23 -0.85
N PHE A 236 26.43 -8.38 -1.85
CA PHE A 236 27.49 -8.51 -2.84
C PHE A 236 28.88 -8.30 -2.21
N PHE A 237 29.06 -7.24 -1.42
CA PHE A 237 30.31 -6.96 -0.70
C PHE A 237 30.64 -8.05 0.33
N LEU A 238 29.64 -8.57 1.05
CA LEU A 238 29.83 -9.67 2.00
C LEU A 238 30.17 -10.99 1.30
N ARG A 239 29.67 -11.23 0.08
CA ARG A 239 30.08 -12.39 -0.75
C ARG A 239 31.48 -12.25 -1.36
N PHE A 240 31.94 -11.03 -1.64
CA PHE A 240 33.26 -10.79 -2.24
C PHE A 240 34.42 -10.61 -1.24
N ASN A 241 34.16 -10.50 0.06
CA ASN A 241 35.19 -10.42 1.12
C ASN A 241 35.39 -11.76 1.88
N LEU A 242 34.96 -12.88 1.30
CA LEU A 242 35.05 -14.24 1.87
C LEU A 242 35.71 -15.26 0.90
N LEU A 243 36.46 -14.75 -0.08
CA LEU A 243 37.36 -15.47 -0.98
C LEU A 243 38.70 -14.72 -1.04
#